data_AF-A0A517ST07-F1
#
_entry.id   AF-A0A517ST07-F1
#
_cell.length_a   1.000
_cell.length_b   1.000
_cell.length_c   1.000
_cell.angle_alpha   90.00
_cell.angle_beta   90.00
_cell.angle_gamma   90.00
#
_symmetry.space_group_name_H-M   'P 1'
#
loop_
_entity.id
_entity.type
_entity.pdbx_description
1 polymer ?
#
loop_
_entity_poly.entity_id
_entity_poly.type
_entity_poly.pdbx_seq_one_letter_code
_entity_poly.pdbx_strand_id
1 'polypeptide(L)'
;MNIPTQRHSGPRRTGQAMLELALLIPIIVIIIGGTISLGLFFFQANVLQQAVDVGAQEIARMPFPPDQELGLGRFDLCTGADYVCDNERFKEQIYDEKFLVIPDSQWGSGTPYNGDFQSFCASELPLLNRLMVPAMVRDYRLGVTKYPGAIVNISTGADPNFPFTVLIPLVQYGAASTQTDDTKFPSSVRSASETIVRWVKPVEEILADHDGDANTPSEGPFKLSYDSAPADDGNFQPGMVALRINYPAQSTGLLNRVDGGIVVVTGSVNDASGQNLSQCYSMVDTTQDNPLGLGDTDEQDGSEPNGGEFGLGELEVLTRTVRPYRTVMSFQAIYRREVFE
;
A
#
# COMPACT_ATOMS: atom_id res chain seq x y z
N MET A 1 43.11 25.03 69.56
CA MET A 1 42.22 23.86 69.49
C MET A 1 41.39 24.00 68.22
N ASN A 2 41.86 23.41 67.11
CA ASN A 2 41.21 23.53 65.81
C ASN A 2 40.29 22.30 65.61
N ILE A 3 38.99 22.56 65.47
CA ILE A 3 38.01 21.54 65.10
C ILE A 3 37.94 21.52 63.58
N PRO A 4 38.26 20.41 62.89
CA PRO A 4 38.06 20.31 61.46
C PRO A 4 36.58 20.04 61.16
N THR A 5 35.96 20.89 60.36
CA THR A 5 34.64 20.64 59.77
C THR A 5 34.79 19.66 58.60
N GLN A 6 34.41 18.39 58.83
CA GLN A 6 34.23 17.43 57.74
C GLN A 6 33.03 17.86 56.89
N ARG A 7 33.28 18.40 55.69
CA ARG A 7 32.27 18.48 54.64
C ARG A 7 32.15 17.11 53.98
N HIS A 8 31.06 16.40 54.26
CA HIS A 8 30.65 15.26 53.43
C HIS A 8 30.33 15.77 52.02
N SER A 9 31.17 15.41 51.06
CA SER A 9 30.80 15.46 49.64
C SER A 9 29.87 14.29 49.35
N GLY A 10 28.58 14.57 49.17
CA GLY A 10 27.63 13.57 48.69
C GLY A 10 28.02 13.08 47.29
N PRO A 11 27.72 11.81 46.94
CA PRO A 11 28.04 11.28 45.61
C PRO A 11 27.35 12.14 44.54
N ARG A 12 28.11 12.61 43.54
CA ARG A 12 27.57 13.38 42.42
C ARG A 12 26.60 12.50 41.62
N ARG A 13 25.29 12.73 41.81
CA ARG A 13 24.16 12.05 41.15
C ARG A 13 24.02 12.32 39.64
N THR A 14 24.92 13.11 39.05
CA THR A 14 24.88 13.49 37.63
C THR A 14 25.07 12.31 36.68
N GLY A 15 25.85 11.29 37.05
CA GLY A 15 26.01 10.08 36.22
C GLY A 15 24.80 9.14 36.26
N GLN A 16 24.10 9.08 37.40
CA GLN A 16 22.90 8.26 37.57
C GLN A 16 21.71 8.83 36.78
N ALA A 17 21.54 10.16 36.79
CA ALA A 17 20.50 10.82 36.00
C ALA A 17 20.71 10.66 34.49
N MET A 18 21.96 10.67 34.01
CA MET A 18 22.26 10.41 32.60
C MET A 18 21.96 8.97 32.19
N LEU A 19 22.26 7.99 33.05
CA LEU A 19 21.95 6.58 32.80
C LEU A 19 20.43 6.33 32.78
N GLU A 20 19.70 6.92 33.71
CA GLU A 20 18.25 6.81 33.78
C GLU A 20 17.59 7.45 32.54
N LEU A 21 18.03 8.65 32.16
CA LEU A 21 17.55 9.30 30.94
C LEU A 21 17.90 8.49 29.67
N ALA A 22 19.12 7.93 29.59
CA ALA A 22 19.54 7.10 28.47
C ALA A 22 18.70 5.81 28.33
N LEU A 23 18.15 5.29 29.43
CA LEU A 23 17.26 4.13 29.41
C LEU A 23 15.80 4.51 29.16
N LEU A 24 15.38 5.69 29.60
CA LEU A 24 13.98 6.15 29.51
C LEU A 24 13.64 6.70 28.11
N ILE A 25 14.56 7.43 27.47
CA ILE A 25 14.39 7.96 26.10
C ILE A 25 13.99 6.87 25.10
N PRO A 26 14.71 5.74 24.95
CA PRO A 26 14.35 4.74 23.95
C PRO A 26 12.97 4.13 24.22
N ILE A 27 12.60 3.94 25.50
CA ILE A 27 11.29 3.42 25.88
C ILE A 27 10.18 4.42 25.48
N ILE A 28 10.37 5.71 25.77
CA ILE A 28 9.41 6.75 25.37
C ILE A 28 9.27 6.80 23.86
N VAL A 29 10.38 6.76 23.11
CA VAL A 29 10.35 6.79 21.63
C VAL A 29 9.57 5.58 21.09
N ILE A 30 9.79 4.38 21.65
CA ILE A 30 9.04 3.18 21.24
C ILE A 30 7.54 3.33 21.56
N ILE A 31 7.18 3.84 22.74
CA ILE A 31 5.77 4.03 23.12
C ILE A 31 5.10 5.08 22.23
N ILE A 32 5.75 6.21 21.96
CA ILE A 32 5.22 7.27 21.10
C ILE A 32 5.09 6.75 19.66
N GLY A 33 6.15 6.16 19.11
CA GLY A 33 6.15 5.61 17.75
C GLY A 33 5.12 4.51 17.57
N GLY A 34 4.97 3.63 18.56
CA GLY A 34 3.95 2.58 18.61
C GLY A 34 2.54 3.17 18.66
N THR A 35 2.30 4.18 19.51
CA THR A 35 0.98 4.83 19.64
C THR A 35 0.57 5.56 18.37
N ILE A 36 1.51 6.28 17.73
CA ILE A 36 1.27 6.98 16.47
C ILE A 36 0.99 5.97 15.34
N SER A 37 1.83 4.93 15.21
CA SER A 37 1.64 3.90 14.19
C SER A 37 0.29 3.20 14.36
N LEU A 38 -0.05 2.80 15.58
CA LEU A 38 -1.32 2.14 15.89
C LEU A 38 -2.52 3.05 15.62
N GLY A 39 -2.42 4.33 16.01
CA GLY A 39 -3.47 5.32 15.74
C GLY A 39 -3.71 5.53 14.25
N LEU A 40 -2.64 5.64 13.45
CA LEU A 40 -2.72 5.74 12.00
C LEU A 40 -3.34 4.47 11.38
N PHE A 41 -2.95 3.28 11.85
CA PHE A 41 -3.54 2.02 11.39
C PHE A 41 -5.05 1.96 11.63
N PHE A 42 -5.52 2.32 12.83
CA PHE A 42 -6.96 2.33 13.11
C PHE A 42 -7.71 3.40 12.31
N PHE A 43 -7.10 4.57 12.12
CA PHE A 43 -7.70 5.62 11.29
C PHE A 43 -7.90 5.13 9.85
N GLN A 44 -6.84 4.60 9.23
CA GLN A 44 -6.88 4.06 7.87
C GLN A 44 -7.86 2.89 7.75
N ALA A 45 -7.89 1.99 8.74
CA ALA A 45 -8.82 0.87 8.76
C ALA A 45 -10.28 1.32 8.74
N ASN A 46 -10.64 2.34 9.54
CA ASN A 46 -12.01 2.85 9.54
C ASN A 46 -12.38 3.53 8.22
N VAL A 47 -11.46 4.32 7.64
CA VAL A 47 -11.68 4.98 6.35
C VAL A 47 -11.88 3.95 5.23
N LEU A 48 -11.01 2.95 5.15
CA LEU A 48 -11.06 1.95 4.09
C LEU A 48 -12.22 0.96 4.27
N GLN A 49 -12.59 0.63 5.51
CA GLN A 49 -13.79 -0.16 5.77
C GLN A 49 -15.05 0.59 5.28
N GLN A 50 -15.16 1.89 5.59
CA GLN A 50 -16.26 2.70 5.07
C GLN A 50 -16.24 2.80 3.54
N ALA A 51 -15.04 2.94 2.94
CA ALA A 51 -14.89 3.01 1.49
C ALA A 51 -15.35 1.72 0.80
N VAL A 52 -14.97 0.54 1.33
CA VAL A 52 -15.39 -0.74 0.74
C VAL A 52 -16.89 -0.98 0.91
N ASP A 53 -17.47 -0.61 2.05
CA ASP A 53 -18.91 -0.77 2.30
C ASP A 53 -19.74 0.10 1.34
N VAL A 54 -19.41 1.38 1.25
CA VAL A 54 -20.10 2.31 0.34
C VAL A 54 -19.85 1.94 -1.12
N GLY A 55 -18.62 1.60 -1.48
CA GLY A 55 -18.26 1.18 -2.83
C GLY A 55 -19.05 -0.06 -3.27
N ALA A 56 -19.07 -1.10 -2.45
CA ALA A 56 -19.80 -2.33 -2.75
C ALA A 56 -21.32 -2.09 -2.83
N GLN A 57 -21.87 -1.25 -1.96
CA GLN A 57 -23.29 -0.89 -2.00
C GLN A 57 -23.67 -0.12 -3.27
N GLU A 58 -22.84 0.83 -3.72
CA GLU A 58 -23.13 1.60 -4.92
C GLU A 58 -22.94 0.76 -6.19
N ILE A 59 -21.91 -0.09 -6.25
CA ILE A 59 -21.74 -1.08 -7.34
C ILE A 59 -22.95 -2.01 -7.41
N ALA A 60 -23.47 -2.46 -6.25
CA ALA A 60 -24.64 -3.34 -6.20
C ALA A 60 -25.91 -2.71 -6.78
N ARG A 61 -26.00 -1.37 -6.81
CA ARG A 61 -27.16 -0.63 -7.33
C ARG A 61 -26.98 -0.12 -8.75
N MET A 62 -25.86 -0.42 -9.40
CA MET A 62 -25.65 0.01 -10.77
C MET A 62 -26.41 -0.89 -11.75
N PRO A 63 -27.10 -0.29 -12.74
CA PRO A 63 -27.86 -1.05 -13.73
C PRO A 63 -26.92 -1.59 -14.82
N PHE A 64 -26.16 -2.61 -14.48
CA PHE A 64 -25.34 -3.36 -15.45
C PHE A 64 -26.05 -4.61 -15.95
N PRO A 65 -25.71 -5.10 -17.15
CA PRO A 65 -26.19 -6.36 -17.70
C PRO A 65 -25.91 -7.58 -16.79
N PRO A 66 -26.81 -8.57 -16.74
CA PRO A 66 -26.72 -9.72 -15.83
C PRO A 66 -25.58 -10.70 -16.14
N ASP A 67 -25.09 -10.68 -17.37
CA ASP A 67 -24.08 -11.57 -17.95
C ASP A 67 -22.64 -11.03 -17.83
N GLN A 68 -22.47 -9.77 -17.45
CA GLN A 68 -21.15 -9.16 -17.28
C GLN A 68 -20.51 -9.52 -15.93
N GLU A 69 -19.18 -9.60 -15.93
CA GLU A 69 -18.35 -9.76 -14.73
C GLU A 69 -17.87 -8.40 -14.21
N LEU A 70 -17.53 -8.29 -12.91
CA LEU A 70 -17.05 -7.02 -12.37
C LEU A 70 -15.65 -6.66 -12.88
N GLY A 71 -14.76 -7.66 -13.01
CA GLY A 71 -13.43 -7.50 -13.62
C GLY A 71 -12.36 -6.82 -12.74
N LEU A 72 -12.71 -6.37 -11.54
CA LEU A 72 -11.77 -5.73 -10.62
C LEU A 72 -10.72 -6.74 -10.10
N GLY A 73 -9.45 -6.35 -10.14
CA GLY A 73 -8.35 -7.20 -9.66
C GLY A 73 -7.79 -8.20 -10.69
N ARG A 74 -8.35 -8.25 -11.90
CA ARG A 74 -7.83 -9.08 -13.00
C ARG A 74 -6.53 -8.50 -13.57
N PHE A 75 -5.60 -9.39 -13.90
CA PHE A 75 -4.34 -9.07 -14.60
C PHE A 75 -4.26 -9.67 -16.01
N ASP A 76 -5.14 -10.63 -16.34
CA ASP A 76 -5.05 -11.44 -17.54
C ASP A 76 -5.29 -10.63 -18.83
N LEU A 77 -6.16 -9.62 -18.74
CA LEU A 77 -6.52 -8.72 -19.83
C LEU A 77 -6.53 -7.26 -19.32
N CYS A 78 -6.02 -6.34 -20.14
CA CYS A 78 -5.96 -4.91 -19.80
C CYS A 78 -7.31 -4.24 -19.95
N THR A 79 -8.10 -4.74 -20.91
CA THR A 79 -9.49 -4.38 -21.11
C THR A 79 -10.26 -5.64 -21.48
N GLY A 80 -11.43 -5.84 -20.87
CA GLY A 80 -12.37 -6.91 -21.21
C GLY A 80 -13.70 -6.32 -21.66
N ALA A 81 -14.20 -6.75 -22.82
CA ALA A 81 -15.51 -6.28 -23.32
C ALA A 81 -16.66 -6.65 -22.37
N ASP A 82 -16.47 -7.72 -21.59
CA ASP A 82 -17.46 -8.24 -20.64
C ASP A 82 -17.24 -7.76 -19.20
N TYR A 83 -16.24 -6.88 -18.97
CA TYR A 83 -15.93 -6.35 -17.65
C TYR A 83 -16.64 -5.01 -17.39
N VAL A 84 -17.43 -4.99 -16.33
CA VAL A 84 -18.11 -3.79 -15.85
C VAL A 84 -17.11 -2.70 -15.48
N CYS A 85 -15.97 -3.05 -14.89
CA CYS A 85 -14.97 -2.06 -14.48
C CYS A 85 -14.40 -1.26 -15.65
N ASP A 86 -14.50 -1.76 -16.88
CA ASP A 86 -14.03 -1.07 -18.07
C ASP A 86 -15.02 -0.09 -18.69
N ASN A 87 -16.29 -0.17 -18.26
CA ASN A 87 -17.34 0.74 -18.71
C ASN A 87 -17.05 2.18 -18.28
N GLU A 88 -17.19 3.15 -19.20
CA GLU A 88 -16.95 4.57 -18.92
C GLU A 88 -17.80 5.07 -17.73
N ARG A 89 -19.06 4.64 -17.64
CA ARG A 89 -19.94 4.99 -16.52
C ARG A 89 -19.42 4.47 -15.19
N PHE A 90 -18.81 3.29 -15.17
CA PHE A 90 -18.21 2.74 -13.96
C PHE A 90 -16.99 3.56 -13.55
N LYS A 91 -16.11 3.90 -14.49
CA LYS A 91 -14.89 4.70 -14.26
C LYS A 91 -15.21 6.11 -13.77
N GLU A 92 -16.24 6.75 -14.32
CA GLU A 92 -16.68 8.09 -13.93
C GLU A 92 -17.40 8.14 -12.58
N GLN A 93 -18.14 7.07 -12.21
CA GLN A 93 -19.01 7.11 -11.03
C GLN A 93 -18.44 6.35 -9.82
N ILE A 94 -17.82 5.18 -10.03
CA ILE A 94 -17.34 4.31 -8.96
C ILE A 94 -15.84 4.43 -8.77
N TYR A 95 -15.06 3.97 -9.74
CA TYR A 95 -13.63 3.75 -9.54
C TYR A 95 -12.85 3.74 -10.85
N ASP A 96 -11.74 4.48 -10.85
CA ASP A 96 -10.73 4.43 -11.90
C ASP A 96 -9.34 4.31 -11.27
N GLU A 97 -8.56 3.34 -11.72
CA GLU A 97 -7.23 3.05 -11.20
C GLU A 97 -6.20 4.14 -11.52
N LYS A 98 -6.46 5.00 -12.53
CA LYS A 98 -5.57 6.12 -12.86
C LYS A 98 -5.50 7.17 -11.75
N PHE A 99 -6.57 7.31 -10.95
CA PHE A 99 -6.61 8.24 -9.83
C PHE A 99 -5.97 7.69 -8.55
N LEU A 100 -5.33 6.51 -8.60
CA LEU A 100 -4.51 6.04 -7.49
C LEU A 100 -3.18 6.79 -7.37
N VAL A 101 -2.75 7.46 -8.44
CA VAL A 101 -1.59 8.37 -8.45
C VAL A 101 -2.05 9.71 -9.02
N ILE A 102 -2.05 10.74 -8.20
CA ILE A 102 -2.48 12.09 -8.56
C ILE A 102 -1.25 13.00 -8.58
N PRO A 103 -0.80 13.46 -9.76
CA PRO A 103 0.28 14.43 -9.85
C PRO A 103 -0.12 15.78 -9.23
N ASP A 104 0.78 16.41 -8.49
CA ASP A 104 0.55 17.73 -7.89
C ASP A 104 0.32 18.81 -8.97
N SER A 105 0.83 18.60 -10.18
CA SER A 105 0.62 19.45 -11.35
C SER A 105 -0.85 19.55 -11.80
N GLN A 106 -1.70 18.57 -11.44
CA GLN A 106 -3.10 18.54 -11.88
C GLN A 106 -4.01 19.47 -11.07
N TRP A 107 -3.58 19.86 -9.86
CA TRP A 107 -4.34 20.74 -8.97
C TRP A 107 -3.51 21.92 -8.44
N GLY A 108 -2.25 22.03 -8.85
CA GLY A 108 -1.32 23.11 -8.46
C GLY A 108 -1.69 24.49 -9.00
N SER A 109 -0.76 25.45 -8.82
CA SER A 109 -0.94 26.82 -9.31
C SER A 109 -1.03 26.86 -10.84
N GLY A 110 -1.99 27.62 -11.37
CA GLY A 110 -2.25 27.71 -12.81
C GLY A 110 -3.29 26.71 -13.35
N THR A 111 -3.80 25.81 -12.51
CA THR A 111 -4.99 24.99 -12.79
C THR A 111 -6.26 25.70 -12.32
N PRO A 112 -7.48 25.26 -12.74
CA PRO A 112 -8.74 25.78 -12.20
C PRO A 112 -8.86 25.66 -10.67
N TYR A 113 -8.10 24.76 -10.07
CA TYR A 113 -8.10 24.45 -8.64
C TYR A 113 -7.14 25.35 -7.83
N ASN A 114 -6.13 25.94 -8.48
CA ASN A 114 -5.22 26.92 -7.89
C ASN A 114 -4.62 26.49 -6.53
N GLY A 115 -4.19 25.23 -6.41
CA GLY A 115 -3.62 24.65 -5.19
C GLY A 115 -4.65 24.04 -4.23
N ASP A 116 -5.95 24.04 -4.56
CA ASP A 116 -6.97 23.39 -3.75
C ASP A 116 -7.21 21.93 -4.18
N PHE A 117 -6.50 21.02 -3.52
CA PHE A 117 -6.64 19.59 -3.71
C PHE A 117 -8.04 19.06 -3.37
N GLN A 118 -8.73 19.65 -2.40
CA GLN A 118 -10.06 19.17 -2.00
C GLN A 118 -11.09 19.48 -3.08
N SER A 119 -11.00 20.66 -3.69
CA SER A 119 -11.85 21.01 -4.84
C SER A 119 -11.60 20.09 -6.03
N PHE A 120 -10.35 19.76 -6.35
CA PHE A 120 -10.01 18.77 -7.37
C PHE A 120 -10.61 17.38 -7.08
N CYS A 121 -10.46 16.89 -5.85
CA CYS A 121 -11.02 15.60 -5.45
C CYS A 121 -12.54 15.58 -5.56
N ALA A 122 -13.21 16.70 -5.29
CA ALA A 122 -14.67 16.76 -5.34
C ALA A 122 -15.23 16.77 -6.77
N SER A 123 -14.48 17.31 -7.75
CA SER A 123 -14.91 17.46 -9.13
C SER A 123 -14.47 16.33 -10.06
N GLU A 124 -13.23 15.82 -9.91
CA GLU A 124 -12.63 14.91 -10.89
C GLU A 124 -12.67 13.44 -10.46
N LEU A 125 -12.61 13.15 -9.16
CA LEU A 125 -12.50 11.77 -8.69
C LEU A 125 -13.88 11.08 -8.58
N PRO A 126 -13.97 9.81 -8.99
CA PRO A 126 -15.17 9.00 -8.77
C PRO A 126 -15.30 8.60 -7.29
N LEU A 127 -16.45 8.05 -6.92
CA LEU A 127 -16.85 7.86 -5.53
C LEU A 127 -15.80 7.10 -4.68
N LEU A 128 -15.34 5.94 -5.14
CA LEU A 128 -14.44 5.10 -4.37
C LEU A 128 -13.07 5.75 -4.23
N ASN A 129 -12.53 6.33 -5.32
CA ASN A 129 -11.27 7.07 -5.26
C ASN A 129 -11.36 8.22 -4.25
N ARG A 130 -12.48 8.97 -4.23
CA ARG A 130 -12.71 10.05 -3.24
C ARG A 130 -12.69 9.54 -1.79
N LEU A 131 -13.31 8.39 -1.53
CA LEU A 131 -13.33 7.78 -0.19
C LEU A 131 -11.96 7.25 0.23
N MET A 132 -11.10 6.92 -0.72
CA MET A 132 -9.73 6.44 -0.46
C MET A 132 -8.71 7.57 -0.29
N VAL A 133 -9.01 8.81 -0.69
CA VAL A 133 -8.10 9.97 -0.56
C VAL A 133 -7.51 10.12 0.85
N PRO A 134 -8.27 9.99 1.96
CA PRO A 134 -7.68 10.14 3.30
C PRO A 134 -6.66 9.06 3.68
N ALA A 135 -6.63 7.94 2.96
CA ALA A 135 -5.65 6.87 3.13
C ALA A 135 -4.43 7.02 2.20
N MET A 136 -4.46 7.96 1.25
CA MET A 136 -3.35 8.25 0.36
C MET A 136 -2.22 8.97 1.10
N VAL A 137 -1.02 8.81 0.58
CA VAL A 137 0.21 9.43 1.09
C VAL A 137 0.73 10.42 0.06
N ARG A 138 1.24 11.55 0.54
CA ARG A 138 1.93 12.51 -0.32
C ARG A 138 3.41 12.14 -0.40
N ASP A 139 3.89 11.98 -1.61
CA ASP A 139 5.27 11.70 -1.95
C ASP A 139 5.88 12.98 -2.53
N TYR A 140 6.62 13.69 -1.68
CA TYR A 140 7.18 15.00 -2.02
C TYR A 140 8.31 14.91 -3.03
N ARG A 141 9.10 13.82 -3.01
CA ARG A 141 10.19 13.58 -3.98
C ARG A 141 9.68 13.35 -5.39
N LEU A 142 8.49 12.75 -5.51
CA LEU A 142 7.85 12.51 -6.80
C LEU A 142 6.84 13.60 -7.20
N GLY A 143 6.47 14.49 -6.28
CA GLY A 143 5.43 15.51 -6.50
C GLY A 143 4.06 14.90 -6.77
N VAL A 144 3.70 13.82 -6.07
CA VAL A 144 2.42 13.12 -6.25
C VAL A 144 1.74 12.83 -4.93
N THR A 145 0.41 12.79 -4.97
CA THR A 145 -0.42 12.17 -3.92
C THR A 145 -0.85 10.80 -4.43
N LYS A 146 -0.42 9.73 -3.76
CA LYS A 146 -0.61 8.36 -4.23
C LYS A 146 -1.19 7.44 -3.16
N TYR A 147 -1.87 6.40 -3.59
CA TYR A 147 -2.16 5.27 -2.72
C TYR A 147 -0.84 4.54 -2.37
N PRO A 148 -0.65 4.06 -1.12
CA PRO A 148 0.55 3.32 -0.76
C PRO A 148 0.74 2.05 -1.62
N GLY A 149 1.96 1.85 -2.12
CA GLY A 149 2.33 0.73 -2.99
C GLY A 149 3.36 1.11 -4.07
N ALA A 150 3.64 0.17 -4.96
CA ALA A 150 4.53 0.37 -6.10
C ALA A 150 3.82 1.18 -7.19
N ILE A 151 4.50 2.21 -7.71
CA ILE A 151 4.01 2.96 -8.87
C ILE A 151 4.36 2.20 -10.14
N VAL A 152 3.38 2.03 -11.01
CA VAL A 152 3.53 1.37 -12.30
C VAL A 152 2.93 2.23 -13.41
N ASN A 153 3.48 2.11 -14.61
CA ASN A 153 2.95 2.78 -15.79
C ASN A 153 1.81 1.95 -16.39
N ILE A 154 0.71 2.61 -16.71
CA ILE A 154 -0.40 2.00 -17.43
C ILE A 154 0.04 1.89 -18.89
N SER A 155 0.19 0.67 -19.40
CA SER A 155 0.76 0.44 -20.73
C SER A 155 -0.29 0.53 -21.84
N THR A 156 -1.58 0.39 -21.51
CA THR A 156 -2.70 0.40 -22.46
C THR A 156 -3.75 1.42 -22.03
N GLY A 157 -4.13 2.35 -22.89
CA GLY A 157 -5.19 3.33 -22.60
C GLY A 157 -4.79 4.41 -21.58
N ALA A 158 -3.50 4.65 -21.37
CA ALA A 158 -3.00 5.67 -20.45
C ALA A 158 -3.49 7.07 -20.82
N ASP A 159 -4.09 7.75 -19.84
CA ASP A 159 -4.36 9.18 -19.91
C ASP A 159 -3.03 9.93 -19.80
N PRO A 160 -2.66 10.82 -20.74
CA PRO A 160 -1.44 11.60 -20.64
C PRO A 160 -1.31 12.41 -19.34
N ASN A 161 -2.44 12.77 -18.73
CA ASN A 161 -2.47 13.50 -17.46
C ASN A 161 -2.33 12.60 -16.23
N PHE A 162 -2.69 11.32 -16.37
CA PHE A 162 -2.69 10.31 -15.31
C PHE A 162 -2.13 8.97 -15.85
N PRO A 163 -0.83 8.91 -16.22
CA PRO A 163 -0.27 7.72 -16.86
C PRO A 163 0.09 6.59 -15.86
N PHE A 164 -0.02 6.85 -14.56
CA PHE A 164 0.46 5.96 -13.51
C PHE A 164 -0.67 5.39 -12.68
N THR A 165 -0.46 4.19 -12.14
CA THR A 165 -1.32 3.58 -11.12
C THR A 165 -0.46 2.90 -10.05
N VAL A 166 -1.11 2.28 -9.05
CA VAL A 166 -0.47 1.63 -7.92
C VAL A 166 -0.78 0.14 -7.91
N LEU A 167 0.26 -0.67 -7.71
CA LEU A 167 0.15 -2.10 -7.39
C LEU A 167 0.80 -2.40 -6.05
N ILE A 168 0.29 -3.40 -5.35
CA ILE A 168 0.78 -3.78 -4.02
C ILE A 168 1.55 -5.10 -4.15
N PRO A 169 2.86 -5.11 -3.86
CA PRO A 169 3.63 -6.34 -3.86
C PRO A 169 3.34 -7.14 -2.59
N LEU A 170 2.91 -8.38 -2.77
CA LEU A 170 2.94 -9.39 -1.71
C LEU A 170 4.30 -10.07 -1.72
N VAL A 171 4.90 -10.11 -0.55
CA VAL A 171 6.30 -10.46 -0.39
C VAL A 171 6.45 -11.62 0.58
N GLN A 172 7.38 -12.50 0.27
CA GLN A 172 7.87 -13.52 1.18
C GLN A 172 9.30 -13.18 1.58
N TYR A 173 9.59 -13.38 2.86
CA TYR A 173 10.94 -13.19 3.38
C TYR A 173 11.77 -14.46 3.18
N GLY A 174 12.94 -14.28 2.57
CA GLY A 174 13.93 -15.34 2.43
C GLY A 174 14.68 -15.59 3.74
N ALA A 175 15.40 -16.71 3.78
CA ALA A 175 16.30 -17.02 4.89
C ALA A 175 17.34 -15.89 5.06
N ALA A 176 17.69 -15.60 6.31
CA ALA A 176 18.76 -14.66 6.60
C ALA A 176 20.06 -15.11 5.92
N SER A 177 20.66 -14.24 5.12
CA SER A 177 21.96 -14.46 4.52
C SER A 177 22.98 -14.79 5.63
N THR A 178 23.73 -15.87 5.45
CA THR A 178 24.89 -16.19 6.28
C THR A 178 26.09 -15.31 5.98
N GLN A 179 26.02 -14.49 4.93
CA GLN A 179 27.04 -13.49 4.64
C GLN A 179 26.87 -12.33 5.63
N THR A 180 27.59 -12.42 6.75
CA THR A 180 27.89 -11.24 7.55
C THR A 180 28.73 -10.32 6.69
N ASP A 181 28.14 -9.24 6.19
CA ASP A 181 28.94 -8.10 5.77
C ASP A 181 29.51 -7.43 7.04
N ASP A 182 30.51 -8.08 7.63
CA ASP A 182 31.23 -7.69 8.86
C ASP A 182 31.85 -6.29 8.74
N THR A 183 31.83 -5.69 7.55
CA THR A 183 32.34 -4.34 7.32
C THR A 183 31.36 -3.24 7.72
N LYS A 184 30.05 -3.53 7.88
CA LYS A 184 29.07 -2.46 8.19
C LYS A 184 27.88 -2.84 9.09
N PHE A 185 27.89 -4.03 9.70
CA PHE A 185 27.05 -4.37 10.85
C PHE A 185 27.94 -5.00 11.94
N PRO A 186 27.60 -4.89 13.24
CA PRO A 186 28.17 -5.83 14.20
C PRO A 186 27.77 -7.26 13.78
N SER A 187 28.66 -8.22 13.95
CA SER A 187 28.52 -9.62 13.50
C SER A 187 27.26 -10.37 14.01
N SER A 188 26.46 -9.72 14.85
CA SER A 188 25.18 -10.19 15.38
C SER A 188 23.95 -9.79 14.54
N VAL A 189 24.06 -8.87 13.58
CA VAL A 189 22.95 -8.45 12.70
C VAL A 189 23.07 -9.14 11.36
N ARG A 190 22.00 -9.84 10.94
CA ARG A 190 21.94 -10.54 9.65
C ARG A 190 21.02 -9.81 8.69
N SER A 191 21.29 -9.90 7.38
CA SER A 191 20.40 -9.40 6.33
C SER A 191 19.47 -10.51 5.83
N ALA A 192 18.22 -10.18 5.50
CA ALA A 192 17.31 -11.08 4.79
C ALA A 192 16.93 -10.48 3.43
N SER A 193 16.73 -11.34 2.43
CA SER A 193 16.22 -10.96 1.10
C SER A 193 14.69 -10.99 1.07
N GLU A 194 14.10 -10.20 0.18
CA GLU A 194 12.66 -10.21 -0.09
C GLU A 194 12.40 -10.77 -1.49
N THR A 195 11.34 -11.56 -1.63
CA THR A 195 10.87 -12.05 -2.92
C THR A 195 9.41 -11.69 -3.12
N ILE A 196 9.09 -11.04 -4.23
CA ILE A 196 7.71 -10.74 -4.60
C ILE A 196 7.07 -12.03 -5.08
N VAL A 197 6.07 -12.49 -4.35
CA VAL A 197 5.34 -13.72 -4.65
C VAL A 197 4.09 -13.48 -5.47
N ARG A 198 3.49 -12.28 -5.38
CA ARG A 198 2.28 -11.90 -6.11
C ARG A 198 2.07 -10.39 -6.11
N TRP A 199 1.54 -9.86 -7.20
CA TRP A 199 1.01 -8.49 -7.26
C TRP A 199 -0.49 -8.49 -7.03
N VAL A 200 -0.98 -7.52 -6.25
CA VAL A 200 -2.42 -7.30 -6.05
C VAL A 200 -2.79 -5.87 -6.35
N LYS A 201 -4.00 -5.66 -6.86
CA LYS A 201 -4.54 -4.32 -7.05
C LYS A 201 -5.06 -3.77 -5.71
N PRO A 202 -5.04 -2.44 -5.51
CA PRO A 202 -5.66 -1.81 -4.34
C PRO A 202 -7.14 -2.11 -4.19
N VAL A 203 -7.86 -2.26 -5.31
CA VAL A 203 -9.28 -2.64 -5.33
C VAL A 203 -9.43 -3.89 -6.20
N GLU A 204 -9.95 -4.96 -5.62
CA GLU A 204 -10.18 -6.23 -6.30
C GLU A 204 -11.56 -6.82 -5.94
N GLU A 205 -12.15 -7.58 -6.85
CA GLU A 205 -13.26 -8.46 -6.52
C GLU A 205 -12.72 -9.68 -5.75
N ILE A 206 -13.48 -10.18 -4.78
CA ILE A 206 -13.15 -11.46 -4.14
C ILE A 206 -13.55 -12.58 -5.09
N LEU A 207 -12.55 -13.26 -5.59
CA LEU A 207 -12.69 -14.37 -6.51
C LEU A 207 -12.77 -15.68 -5.72
N ALA A 208 -13.61 -16.61 -6.19
CA ALA A 208 -13.68 -17.97 -5.68
C ALA A 208 -13.36 -18.96 -6.79
N ASP A 209 -12.75 -20.08 -6.38
CA ASP A 209 -12.62 -21.24 -7.25
C ASP A 209 -13.98 -21.93 -7.34
N HIS A 210 -14.53 -21.98 -8.54
CA HIS A 210 -15.94 -22.34 -8.76
C HIS A 210 -16.16 -23.85 -8.85
N ASP A 211 -15.14 -24.61 -9.29
CA ASP A 211 -15.22 -26.05 -9.53
C ASP A 211 -14.19 -26.87 -8.74
N GLY A 212 -13.31 -26.21 -7.97
CA GLY A 212 -12.31 -26.86 -7.14
C GLY A 212 -11.16 -27.47 -7.94
N ASP A 213 -11.07 -27.12 -9.23
CA ASP A 213 -10.00 -27.52 -10.12
C ASP A 213 -9.03 -26.37 -10.35
N ALA A 214 -7.72 -26.66 -10.37
CA ALA A 214 -6.69 -25.62 -10.51
C ALA A 214 -6.55 -25.08 -11.95
N ASN A 215 -7.39 -25.53 -12.89
CA ASN A 215 -7.30 -25.22 -14.31
C ASN A 215 -8.38 -24.24 -14.77
N THR A 216 -9.49 -24.12 -14.05
CA THR A 216 -10.53 -23.13 -14.29
C THR A 216 -10.16 -21.81 -13.61
N PRO A 217 -10.21 -20.66 -14.32
CA PRO A 217 -9.96 -19.37 -13.70
C PRO A 217 -10.95 -19.12 -12.56
N SER A 218 -10.49 -18.61 -11.42
CA SER A 218 -11.39 -18.24 -10.33
C SER A 218 -12.36 -17.15 -10.81
N GLU A 219 -13.65 -17.32 -10.56
CA GLU A 219 -14.71 -16.41 -11.02
C GLU A 219 -15.23 -15.53 -9.87
N GLY A 220 -15.73 -14.35 -10.24
CA GLY A 220 -16.30 -13.38 -9.30
C GLY A 220 -17.79 -13.60 -9.10
N PRO A 221 -18.35 -13.28 -7.91
CA PRO A 221 -19.78 -13.40 -7.62
C PRO A 221 -20.72 -12.46 -8.39
N PHE A 222 -20.19 -11.48 -9.12
CA PHE A 222 -20.98 -10.40 -9.69
C PHE A 222 -21.98 -10.82 -10.78
N LYS A 223 -21.59 -11.79 -11.63
CA LYS A 223 -22.41 -12.33 -12.72
C LYS A 223 -23.61 -13.10 -12.14
N LEU A 224 -24.78 -13.00 -12.75
CA LEU A 224 -25.99 -13.73 -12.28
C LEU A 224 -26.09 -15.16 -12.82
N SER A 225 -25.47 -15.41 -13.97
CA SER A 225 -25.51 -16.71 -14.65
C SER A 225 -24.10 -17.21 -14.91
N TYR A 226 -23.73 -18.31 -14.27
CA TYR A 226 -22.48 -19.01 -14.54
C TYR A 226 -22.67 -20.03 -15.66
N ASP A 227 -21.62 -20.22 -16.47
CA ASP A 227 -21.61 -21.21 -17.55
C ASP A 227 -21.52 -22.66 -17.02
N SER A 228 -21.05 -22.82 -15.78
CA SER A 228 -21.09 -24.06 -14.99
C SER A 228 -21.78 -23.81 -13.63
N ALA A 229 -22.45 -24.81 -13.06
CA ALA A 229 -23.06 -24.66 -11.74
C ALA A 229 -21.97 -24.62 -10.65
N PRO A 230 -22.02 -23.70 -9.67
CA PRO A 230 -21.06 -23.68 -8.57
C PRO A 230 -21.06 -25.02 -7.84
N ALA A 231 -19.87 -25.54 -7.52
CA ALA A 231 -19.77 -26.63 -6.56
C ALA A 231 -20.45 -26.19 -5.24
N ASP A 232 -21.29 -27.04 -4.67
CA ASP A 232 -22.08 -26.81 -3.43
C ASP A 232 -21.23 -26.54 -2.17
N ASP A 233 -19.91 -26.38 -2.31
CA ASP A 233 -18.91 -26.38 -1.25
C ASP A 233 -18.53 -24.96 -0.76
N GLY A 234 -19.53 -24.15 -0.44
CA GLY A 234 -19.32 -22.86 0.25
C GLY A 234 -18.97 -21.67 -0.65
N ASN A 235 -19.25 -21.78 -1.95
CA ASN A 235 -19.04 -20.71 -2.92
C ASN A 235 -20.06 -19.56 -2.79
N PHE A 236 -19.66 -18.37 -3.28
CA PHE A 236 -20.54 -17.22 -3.31
C PHE A 236 -21.78 -17.49 -4.17
N GLN A 237 -22.93 -16.94 -3.77
CA GLN A 237 -24.11 -17.00 -4.64
C GLN A 237 -23.96 -16.00 -5.80
N PRO A 238 -24.43 -16.35 -7.01
CA PRO A 238 -24.45 -15.41 -8.14
C PRO A 238 -25.21 -14.12 -7.81
N GLY A 239 -24.79 -13.01 -8.40
CA GLY A 239 -25.39 -11.70 -8.17
C GLY A 239 -25.02 -11.09 -6.82
N MET A 240 -23.81 -11.33 -6.34
CA MET A 240 -23.24 -10.63 -5.19
C MET A 240 -22.07 -9.76 -5.63
N VAL A 241 -21.95 -8.59 -5.02
CA VAL A 241 -20.76 -7.75 -5.10
C VAL A 241 -19.89 -8.10 -3.90
N ALA A 242 -18.79 -8.82 -4.13
CA ALA A 242 -17.79 -9.08 -3.09
C ALA A 242 -16.56 -8.24 -3.38
N LEU A 243 -16.45 -7.09 -2.71
CA LEU A 243 -15.36 -6.15 -2.94
C LEU A 243 -14.31 -6.30 -1.85
N ARG A 244 -13.04 -6.15 -2.23
CA ARG A 244 -11.91 -6.05 -1.31
C ARG A 244 -11.03 -4.85 -1.65
N ILE A 245 -10.62 -4.13 -0.61
CA ILE A 245 -9.60 -3.09 -0.69
C ILE A 245 -8.36 -3.55 0.07
N ASN A 246 -7.22 -3.57 -0.62
CA ASN A 246 -5.92 -3.95 -0.07
C ASN A 246 -5.11 -2.69 0.24
N TYR A 247 -4.54 -2.61 1.45
CA TYR A 247 -3.73 -1.49 1.91
C TYR A 247 -2.40 -1.97 2.48
N PRO A 248 -1.25 -1.57 1.91
CA PRO A 248 0.06 -1.91 2.47
C PRO A 248 0.38 -0.95 3.61
N ALA A 249 0.05 -1.38 4.82
CA ALA A 249 0.30 -0.63 6.04
C ALA A 249 1.79 -0.68 6.37
N GLN A 250 2.44 0.48 6.48
CA GLN A 250 3.86 0.61 6.80
C GLN A 250 4.06 1.44 8.07
N SER A 251 4.98 1.01 8.92
CA SER A 251 5.36 1.77 10.12
C SER A 251 6.44 2.79 9.80
N THR A 252 6.28 4.00 10.32
CA THR A 252 7.27 5.08 10.19
C THR A 252 8.39 5.01 11.24
N GLY A 253 8.28 4.13 12.23
CA GLY A 253 9.24 4.06 13.35
C GLY A 253 9.61 2.65 13.82
N LEU A 254 9.04 1.60 13.20
CA LEU A 254 9.36 0.21 13.50
C LEU A 254 10.03 -0.44 12.31
N LEU A 255 11.05 -1.25 12.58
CA LEU A 255 11.79 -2.00 11.58
C LEU A 255 11.17 -3.37 11.38
N ASN A 256 11.23 -3.87 10.15
CA ASN A 256 10.85 -5.24 9.89
C ASN A 256 11.89 -6.22 10.44
N ARG A 257 11.43 -7.39 10.91
CA ARG A 257 12.29 -8.40 11.52
C ARG A 257 11.79 -9.81 11.22
N VAL A 258 12.71 -10.70 10.88
CA VAL A 258 12.42 -12.12 10.62
C VAL A 258 13.18 -13.03 11.59
N ASP A 259 12.52 -14.11 12.03
CA ASP A 259 13.01 -15.23 12.85
C ASP A 259 13.99 -14.91 14.01
N GLY A 260 13.46 -14.80 15.24
CA GLY A 260 14.16 -15.06 16.52
C GLY A 260 15.43 -14.26 16.88
N GLY A 261 16.01 -13.49 15.96
CA GLY A 261 17.25 -12.72 16.06
C GLY A 261 17.13 -11.36 15.37
N ILE A 262 18.11 -10.46 15.51
CA ILE A 262 18.08 -9.13 14.87
C ILE A 262 18.40 -9.33 13.39
N VAL A 263 17.43 -9.80 12.62
CA VAL A 263 17.52 -9.85 11.16
C VAL A 263 16.85 -8.61 10.63
N VAL A 264 17.63 -7.75 9.97
CA VAL A 264 17.13 -6.51 9.37
C VAL A 264 17.06 -6.75 7.88
N VAL A 265 15.94 -6.40 7.27
CA VAL A 265 15.78 -6.56 5.83
C VAL A 265 16.51 -5.42 5.13
N THR A 266 17.57 -5.76 4.41
CA THR A 266 18.45 -4.79 3.73
C THR A 266 18.72 -5.26 2.30
N GLY A 267 18.18 -4.53 1.32
CA GLY A 267 18.61 -4.57 -0.08
C GLY A 267 18.20 -5.78 -0.92
N SER A 268 17.92 -5.47 -2.20
CA SER A 268 17.55 -6.31 -3.35
C SER A 268 16.28 -7.14 -3.19
N VAL A 269 15.26 -6.73 -3.93
CA VAL A 269 14.01 -7.46 -4.09
C VAL A 269 14.10 -8.25 -5.38
N ASN A 270 13.83 -9.55 -5.30
CA ASN A 270 13.74 -10.40 -6.48
C ASN A 270 12.27 -10.69 -6.80
N ASP A 271 11.90 -10.71 -8.07
CA ASP A 271 10.61 -11.28 -8.47
C ASP A 271 10.67 -12.81 -8.44
N ALA A 272 9.62 -13.44 -7.91
CA ALA A 272 9.45 -14.88 -8.12
C ALA A 272 9.22 -15.16 -9.61
N SER A 273 9.73 -16.29 -10.10
CA SER A 273 9.57 -16.71 -11.49
C SER A 273 8.08 -16.74 -11.88
N GLY A 274 7.72 -16.01 -12.95
CA GLY A 274 6.34 -15.95 -13.46
C GLY A 274 5.46 -14.86 -12.86
N GLN A 275 5.97 -14.03 -11.95
CA GLN A 275 5.25 -12.87 -11.38
C GLN A 275 5.46 -11.58 -12.18
N ASN A 276 5.76 -11.70 -13.48
CA ASN A 276 5.87 -10.53 -14.34
C ASN A 276 4.53 -9.80 -14.36
N LEU A 277 4.58 -8.48 -14.22
CA LEU A 277 3.44 -7.64 -14.55
C LEU A 277 2.90 -8.02 -15.92
N SER A 278 1.56 -8.10 -16.04
CA SER A 278 0.93 -8.38 -17.32
C SER A 278 1.26 -7.29 -18.35
N GLN A 279 0.91 -7.50 -19.62
CA GLN A 279 1.11 -6.51 -20.69
C GLN A 279 0.46 -5.14 -20.41
N CYS A 280 -0.36 -5.05 -19.37
CA CYS A 280 -1.09 -3.87 -18.95
C CYS A 280 -0.25 -2.90 -18.13
N TYR A 281 0.81 -3.38 -17.48
CA TYR A 281 1.63 -2.59 -16.57
C TYR A 281 3.11 -2.76 -16.84
N SER A 282 3.86 -1.68 -16.66
CA SER A 282 5.32 -1.72 -16.64
C SER A 282 5.85 -1.05 -15.38
N MET A 283 6.89 -1.63 -14.79
CA MET A 283 7.50 -1.08 -13.58
C MET A 283 8.11 0.29 -13.86
N VAL A 284 7.89 1.22 -12.94
CA VAL A 284 8.63 2.48 -12.91
C VAL A 284 9.79 2.32 -11.94
N ASP A 285 10.99 2.68 -12.39
CA ASP A 285 12.16 2.76 -11.52
C ASP A 285 12.07 4.03 -10.66
N THR A 286 11.58 3.90 -9.42
CA THR A 286 11.43 5.02 -8.47
C THR A 286 12.71 5.35 -7.70
N THR A 287 13.85 4.74 -8.05
CA THR A 287 15.14 4.93 -7.36
C THR A 287 16.01 6.03 -7.98
N GLN A 288 15.59 6.58 -9.13
CA GLN A 288 16.27 7.68 -9.81
C GLN A 288 15.77 9.05 -9.35
N ASP A 289 16.52 10.12 -9.63
CA ASP A 289 16.07 11.50 -9.43
C ASP A 289 14.93 11.82 -10.41
N ASN A 290 13.77 12.26 -9.88
CA ASN A 290 12.55 12.61 -10.63
C ASN A 290 12.13 11.57 -11.70
N PRO A 291 11.88 10.31 -11.31
CA PRO A 291 11.63 9.21 -12.23
C PRO A 291 10.30 9.32 -12.98
N LEU A 292 9.40 10.19 -12.52
CA LEU A 292 8.11 10.45 -13.15
C LEU A 292 8.11 11.71 -14.03
N GLY A 293 9.12 12.59 -13.91
CA GLY A 293 9.14 13.87 -14.61
C GLY A 293 8.01 14.83 -14.18
N LEU A 294 7.38 14.60 -13.02
CA LEU A 294 6.17 15.29 -12.57
C LEU A 294 6.44 16.51 -11.66
N GLY A 295 7.70 16.78 -11.32
CA GLY A 295 8.11 17.97 -10.57
C GLY A 295 9.62 18.06 -10.40
N ASP A 296 10.15 19.27 -10.18
CA ASP A 296 11.54 19.48 -9.79
C ASP A 296 11.57 19.67 -8.26
N THR A 297 12.18 18.73 -7.55
CA THR A 297 12.21 18.76 -6.08
C THR A 297 13.65 18.85 -5.62
N ASP A 298 13.98 19.97 -4.98
CA ASP A 298 15.28 20.30 -4.39
C ASP A 298 15.57 19.48 -3.10
N GLU A 299 14.73 18.49 -2.78
CA GLU A 299 14.84 17.64 -1.59
C GLU A 299 15.41 16.26 -1.98
N GLN A 300 16.68 16.08 -1.62
CA GLN A 300 17.48 14.89 -1.85
C GLN A 300 17.62 14.09 -0.55
N ASP A 301 17.49 12.76 -0.67
CA ASP A 301 17.77 11.70 0.30
C ASP A 301 17.24 11.90 1.74
N GLY A 302 16.20 11.12 2.04
CA GLY A 302 15.72 10.90 3.40
C GLY A 302 14.90 9.62 3.49
N SER A 303 14.77 9.10 4.71
CA SER A 303 13.89 7.97 5.05
C SER A 303 12.45 8.22 4.59
N GLU A 304 12.03 7.62 3.47
CA GLU A 304 10.65 7.59 2.98
C GLU A 304 9.95 6.28 3.37
N PRO A 305 9.17 6.23 4.47
CA PRO A 305 8.55 4.99 4.93
C PRO A 305 7.54 4.42 3.95
N ASN A 306 6.94 5.27 3.10
CA ASN A 306 5.97 4.93 2.06
C ASN A 306 6.52 5.04 0.63
N GLY A 307 7.83 5.24 0.49
CA GLY A 307 8.56 5.35 -0.77
C GLY A 307 9.35 4.08 -1.10
N GLY A 308 10.52 4.25 -1.71
CA GLY A 308 11.47 3.18 -1.98
C GLY A 308 11.14 2.27 -3.16
N GLU A 309 12.08 1.35 -3.46
CA GLU A 309 11.95 0.34 -4.52
C GLU A 309 10.65 -0.46 -4.34
N PHE A 310 9.82 -0.49 -5.39
CA PHE A 310 8.50 -1.16 -5.40
C PHE A 310 7.53 -0.69 -4.29
N GLY A 311 7.69 0.53 -3.78
CA GLY A 311 6.82 1.07 -2.72
C GLY A 311 6.97 0.33 -1.38
N LEU A 312 8.13 -0.32 -1.16
CA LEU A 312 8.38 -1.16 0.01
C LEU A 312 8.90 -0.40 1.23
N GLY A 313 9.05 0.91 1.11
CA GLY A 313 9.48 1.80 2.16
C GLY A 313 10.98 1.73 2.44
N GLU A 314 11.51 2.84 2.90
CA GLU A 314 12.91 3.01 3.26
C GLU A 314 13.02 3.77 4.57
N LEU A 315 13.67 3.14 5.55
CA LEU A 315 14.03 3.77 6.80
C LEU A 315 15.55 3.85 6.90
N GLU A 316 16.06 5.01 7.27
CA GLU A 316 17.48 5.18 7.51
C GLU A 316 17.80 4.94 8.97
N VAL A 317 18.64 3.95 9.24
CA VAL A 317 19.13 3.64 10.59
C VAL A 317 20.64 3.65 10.56
N LEU A 318 21.22 4.61 11.29
CA LEU A 318 22.66 4.89 11.29
C LEU A 318 23.14 5.31 9.89
N THR A 319 23.86 4.43 9.19
CA THR A 319 24.46 4.68 7.86
C THR A 319 23.88 3.75 6.79
N ARG A 320 22.71 3.14 7.04
CA ARG A 320 22.09 2.16 6.16
C ARG A 320 20.59 2.39 6.00
N THR A 321 20.11 2.07 4.82
CA THR A 321 18.68 1.93 4.53
C THR A 321 18.20 0.52 4.90
N VAL A 322 17.08 0.47 5.61
CA VAL A 322 16.44 -0.75 6.11
C VAL A 322 14.94 -0.69 5.78
N ARG A 323 14.27 -1.84 5.68
CA ARG A 323 12.82 -1.85 5.41
C ARG A 323 11.99 -1.58 6.68
N PRO A 324 10.94 -0.73 6.61
CA PRO A 324 9.98 -0.57 7.70
C PRO A 324 9.19 -1.85 7.92
N TYR A 325 8.66 -2.02 9.14
CA TYR A 325 7.65 -3.03 9.42
C TYR A 325 6.45 -2.79 8.51
N ARG A 326 5.98 -3.83 7.84
CA ARG A 326 4.87 -3.77 6.89
C ARG A 326 3.92 -4.95 7.04
N THR A 327 2.65 -4.69 6.78
CA THR A 327 1.62 -5.73 6.66
C THR A 327 0.57 -5.26 5.65
N VAL A 328 0.02 -6.19 4.87
CA VAL A 328 -1.09 -5.86 3.97
C VAL A 328 -2.39 -6.12 4.72
N MET A 329 -3.18 -5.08 4.90
CA MET A 329 -4.53 -5.16 5.45
C MET A 329 -5.53 -5.27 4.31
N SER A 330 -6.51 -6.15 4.45
CA SER A 330 -7.59 -6.28 3.48
C SER A 330 -8.91 -5.97 4.17
N PHE A 331 -9.67 -5.05 3.57
CA PHE A 331 -11.01 -4.68 4.00
C PHE A 331 -11.98 -5.23 2.98
N GLN A 332 -13.09 -5.79 3.44
CA GLN A 332 -14.01 -6.48 2.56
C GLN A 332 -15.45 -6.16 2.90
N ALA A 333 -16.29 -6.14 1.86
CA ALA A 333 -17.71 -5.99 1.97
C ALA A 333 -18.42 -6.85 0.94
N ILE A 334 -19.56 -7.40 1.33
CA ILE A 334 -20.38 -8.25 0.47
C ILE A 334 -21.79 -7.69 0.46
N TYR A 335 -22.29 -7.35 -0.72
CA TYR A 335 -23.64 -6.86 -0.93
C TYR A 335 -24.35 -7.68 -1.99
N ARG A 336 -25.67 -7.79 -1.88
CA ARG A 336 -26.48 -8.39 -2.94
C ARG A 336 -26.70 -7.37 -4.04
N ARG A 337 -26.45 -7.75 -5.28
CA ARG A 337 -26.69 -6.93 -6.46
C ARG A 337 -28.19 -6.76 -6.68
N GLU A 338 -28.60 -5.53 -6.96
CA GLU A 338 -29.93 -5.19 -7.43
C GLU A 338 -29.95 -5.33 -8.96
N VAL A 339 -30.95 -6.05 -9.47
CA VAL A 339 -31.14 -6.28 -10.90
C VAL A 339 -32.28 -5.38 -11.35
N PHE A 340 -31.97 -4.43 -12.22
CA PHE A 340 -32.95 -3.52 -12.79
C PHE A 340 -33.31 -4.07 -14.18
N GLU A 341 -34.50 -4.68 -14.29
CA GLU A 341 -35.09 -5.13 -15.56
C GLU A 341 -35.78 -4.00 -16.32
#